data_AF-A0A8T5AKF2-F1
#
_entry.id   AF-A0A8T5AKF2-F1
#
_cell.length_a   1.000
_cell.length_b   1.000
_cell.length_c   1.000
_cell.angle_alpha   90.00
_cell.angle_beta   90.00
_cell.angle_gamma   90.00
#
_symmetry.space_group_name_H-M   'P 1'
#
loop_
_entity.id
_entity.type
_entity.pdbx_description
1 polymer ?
#
loop_
_entity_poly.entity_id
_entity_poly.type
_entity_poly.pdbx_seq_one_letter_code
_entity_poly.pdbx_strand_id
1 'polypeptide(L)' 'MVKKTTVLLRDDVYQALKEKAGAKNVSNLINKIVIEYLMKRESMFGTMKKTDLSDLRDHRERFTANT' A
#
# COMPACT_ATOMS: atom_id res chain seq x y z
N MET A 1 25.55 3.16 -2.62
CA MET A 1 26.28 2.01 -3.19
C MET A 1 25.26 1.12 -3.91
N VAL A 2 25.51 0.69 -5.15
CA VAL A 2 24.56 -0.13 -5.93
C VAL A 2 25.10 -1.56 -6.02
N LYS A 3 24.28 -2.56 -5.70
CA LYS A 3 24.62 -3.99 -5.91
C LYS A 3 23.89 -4.50 -7.15
N LYS A 4 24.62 -5.19 -8.03
CA LYS A 4 24.06 -5.86 -9.22
C LYS A 4 23.75 -7.30 -8.85
N THR A 5 22.52 -7.72 -9.11
CA THR A 5 22.04 -9.08 -8.86
C THR A 5 21.23 -9.53 -10.07
N THR A 6 21.43 -10.78 -10.50
CA THR A 6 20.63 -11.41 -11.55
C THR A 6 19.43 -12.09 -10.91
N VAL A 7 18.23 -11.83 -11.44
CA VAL A 7 16.99 -12.48 -11.03
C VAL A 7 16.36 -13.17 -12.23
N LEU A 8 15.86 -14.39 -12.02
CA LEU A 8 15.09 -15.11 -13.02
C LEU A 8 13.61 -14.73 -12.84
N LEU A 9 13.01 -14.21 -13.90
CA LEU A 9 11.60 -13.85 -13.95
C LEU A 9 10.93 -14.71 -15.00
N ARG A 10 9.65 -15.02 -14.80
CA ARG A 10 8.84 -15.62 -15.85
C ARG A 10 8.63 -14.59 -16.97
N ASP A 11 8.56 -15.06 -18.21
CA ASP A 11 8.53 -14.21 -19.40
C ASP A 11 7.32 -13.26 -19.42
N ASP A 12 6.15 -13.75 -19.01
CA ASP A 12 4.92 -12.97 -18.84
C ASP A 12 5.09 -11.81 -17.84
N VAL A 13 5.73 -12.07 -16.71
CA VAL A 13 6.02 -11.08 -15.68
C VAL A 13 7.01 -10.04 -16.20
N TYR A 14 8.07 -10.47 -16.88
CA TYR A 14 9.05 -9.56 -17.46
C TYR A 14 8.42 -8.65 -18.53
N GLN A 15 7.56 -9.22 -19.38
CA GLN A 15 6.83 -8.47 -20.39
C GLN A 15 5.91 -7.41 -19.76
N ALA A 16 5.13 -7.78 -18.74
CA ALA A 16 4.28 -6.84 -18.01
C ALA A 16 5.08 -5.71 -17.33
N LEU A 17 6.25 -6.03 -16.76
CA LEU A 17 7.15 -5.02 -16.18
C LEU A 17 7.69 -4.06 -17.26
N LYS A 18 8.03 -4.58 -18.44
CA LYS A 18 8.55 -3.80 -19.56
C LYS A 18 7.49 -2.87 -20.15
N GLU A 19 6.25 -3.32 -20.27
CA GLU A 19 5.10 -2.51 -20.71
C GLU A 19 4.82 -1.37 -19.73
N LYS A 20 4.91 -1.65 -18.42
CA LYS A 20 4.58 -0.69 -17.37
C LYS A 20 5.69 0.33 -17.10
N ALA A 21 6.97 -0.08 -17.17
CA ALA A 21 8.11 0.78 -16.86
C ALA A 21 8.75 1.42 -18.11
N GLY A 22 8.60 0.79 -19.27
CA GLY A 22 9.43 1.03 -20.44
C GLY A 22 10.79 0.35 -20.34
N ALA A 23 11.42 0.11 -21.50
CA ALA A 23 12.63 -0.73 -21.62
C ALA A 23 13.83 -0.28 -20.75
N LYS A 24 13.91 1.01 -20.40
CA LYS A 24 15.04 1.57 -19.62
C LYS A 24 14.80 1.62 -18.10
N ASN A 25 13.56 1.42 -17.62
CA ASN A 25 13.22 1.65 -16.21
C ASN A 25 12.80 0.39 -15.45
N VAL A 26 12.95 -0.80 -16.04
CA VAL A 26 12.56 -2.07 -15.41
C VAL A 26 13.23 -2.25 -14.05
N SER A 27 14.53 -1.95 -13.94
CA SER A 27 15.26 -2.04 -12.66
C SER A 27 14.70 -1.10 -11.59
N ASN A 28 14.29 0.12 -11.97
CA ASN A 28 13.69 1.07 -11.04
C ASN A 28 12.33 0.59 -10.54
N LEU A 29 11.53 -0.01 -11.43
CA LEU A 29 10.23 -0.57 -11.06
C LEU A 29 10.39 -1.79 -10.15
N ILE A 30 11.29 -2.71 -10.47
CA ILE A 30 11.59 -3.87 -9.63
C ILE A 30 12.00 -3.41 -8.23
N ASN A 31 12.92 -2.44 -8.12
CA ASN A 31 13.34 -1.91 -6.83
C ASN A 31 12.17 -1.32 -6.03
N LYS A 32 11.27 -0.55 -6.68
CA LYS A 32 10.07 -0.02 -6.02
C LYS A 32 9.17 -1.14 -5.49
N ILE A 33 8.90 -2.17 -6.31
CA ILE A 33 8.06 -3.30 -5.91
C ILE A 33 8.68 -4.04 -4.72
N VAL A 34 9.99 -4.31 -4.77
CA VAL A 34 10.71 -4.99 -3.69
C VAL A 34 10.68 -4.15 -2.41
N ILE A 35 10.91 -2.84 -2.51
CA ILE A 35 10.82 -1.91 -1.38
C ILE A 35 9.40 -1.89 -0.82
N GLU A 36 8.38 -1.70 -1.64
CA GLU A 36 6.99 -1.67 -1.19
C GLU A 36 6.55 -2.98 -0.54
N TYR A 37 6.95 -4.12 -1.11
CA TYR A 37 6.59 -5.43 -0.59
C TYR A 37 7.27 -5.73 0.74
N LEU A 38 8.57 -5.44 0.84
CA LEU A 38 9.36 -5.70 2.05
C LEU A 38 9.09 -4.65 3.14
N MET A 39 8.98 -3.37 2.80
CA MET A 39 8.65 -2.30 3.75
C MET A 39 7.18 -2.33 4.22
N LYS A 40 6.29 -3.02 3.50
CA LYS A 40 4.93 -3.26 4.00
C LYS A 40 4.86 -4.28 5.13
N ARG A 41 5.95 -4.99 5.47
CA ARG A 41 5.95 -5.89 6.63
C ARG A 41 6.69 -5.24 7.81
N GLU A 42 5.90 -5.10 8.87
CA GLU A 42 6.19 -4.56 10.20
C GLU A 42 6.20 -3.03 10.35
N SER A 43 5.09 -2.38 10.00
CA SER A 43 4.65 -1.31 10.90
C SER A 43 4.12 -1.96 12.18
N MET A 44 4.95 -2.00 13.24
CA MET A 44 4.48 -2.26 14.61
C MET A 44 3.53 -1.16 15.11
N PHE A 45 3.37 -0.09 14.33
CA PHE A 45 2.39 0.97 14.52
C PHE A 45 1.35 0.85 13.42
N GLY A 46 0.40 -0.08 13.58
CA GLY A 46 -0.76 -0.15 12.70
C GLY A 46 -1.44 1.22 12.68
N THR A 47 -1.37 1.96 11.58
CA THR A 47 -2.27 3.09 11.40
C THR A 47 -3.66 2.51 11.25
N MET A 48 -4.45 2.66 12.31
CA MET A 48 -5.84 2.22 12.37
C MET A 48 -6.54 2.72 11.10
N LYS A 49 -7.19 1.83 10.35
CA LYS A 49 -8.06 2.25 9.23
C LYS A 49 -9.03 3.28 9.79
N LYS A 50 -9.21 4.42 9.09
CA LYS A 50 -10.19 5.44 9.51
C LYS A 50 -11.54 4.75 9.65
N THR A 51 -12.01 4.60 10.88
CA THR A 51 -13.36 4.11 11.17
C THR A 51 -14.33 5.13 10.63
N ASP A 52 -15.36 4.66 9.92
CA ASP A 52 -16.44 5.53 9.46
C ASP A 52 -17.21 6.06 10.69
N LEU A 53 -17.23 7.38 10.87
CA LEU A 53 -17.88 8.05 12.00
C LEU A 53 -19.40 8.18 11.79
N SER A 54 -19.92 7.69 10.67
CA SER A 54 -21.34 7.74 10.30
C SER A 54 -22.25 6.97 11.26
N ASP A 55 -21.73 6.00 12.01
CA ASP A 55 -22.49 5.20 12.99
C ASP A 55 -22.28 5.66 14.45
N LEU A 56 -21.55 6.76 14.69
CA LEU A 56 -21.55 7.37 16.01
C LEU A 56 -22.91 8.02 16.24
N ARG A 57 -23.80 7.27 16.92
CA ARG A 57 -25.08 7.78 17.41
C ARG A 57 -24.86 9.08 18.16
N ASP A 58 -25.50 10.14 17.69
CA ASP A 58 -25.42 11.46 18.29
C ASP A 58 -26.02 11.40 19.71
N HIS A 59 -25.16 11.38 20.72
CA HIS A 59 -25.57 11.27 22.11
C HIS A 59 -26.19 12.57 22.67
N ARG A 60 -26.46 13.57 21.82
CA ARG A 60 -26.98 14.89 22.23
C ARG A 60 -28.50 15.05 22.18
N GLU A 61 -29.27 14.07 21.71
CA GLU A 61 -30.75 14.16 21.64
C GLU A 61 -31.48 13.34 22.71
N ARG A 62 -31.07 13.40 23.99
CA ARG A 62 -31.83 12.77 25.08
C ARG A 62 -32.27 13.67 26.24
N PHE A 63 -32.14 14.98 26.11
CA PHE A 63 -32.59 15.92 27.14
C PHE A 63 -33.46 17.07 26.60
N THR A 64 -34.48 16.76 25.79
CA THR A 64 -35.60 17.68 25.56
C THR A 64 -36.90 16.90 25.34
N ALA A 65 -37.40 16.24 26.39
CA ALA A 65 -38.83 15.97 26.54
C ALA A 65 -39.14 15.63 28.01
N ASN A 66 -40.06 16.41 28.58
CA ASN A 66 -40.74 16.25 29.87
C ASN A 66 -40.01 16.71 31.13
N THR A 67 -40.17 17.97 31.49
CA THR A 67 -41.09 18.37 32.59
C THR A 67 -41.45 19.84 32.49
#